data_AF-A0A0F8ZRA2-F1
#
_entry.id   AF-A0A0F8ZRA2-F1
#
_cell.length_a   1.000
_cell.length_b   1.000
_cell.length_c   1.000
_cell.angle_alpha   90.00
_cell.angle_beta   90.00
_cell.angle_gamma   90.00
#
_symmetry.space_group_name_H-M   'P 1'
#
loop_
_entity.id
_entity.type
_entity.pdbx_description
1 polymer ?
#
loop_
_entity_poly.entity_id
_entity_poly.type
_entity_poly.pdbx_seq_one_letter_code
_entity_poly.pdbx_strand_id
1 'polypeptide(L)'
;MGVAKDGEEAVQKYLNFTSKPDIIIMDHRMPKKNGIEAMLEILEINKDARIIFASADIEARKKAEMVGALSFKTKPFSNEKLVRNVEKALKKTVY
;
A
#
# COMPACT_ATOMS: atom_id res chain seq x y z
N MET A 1 3.44 -14.50 -2.67
CA MET A 1 4.18 -13.27 -2.29
C MET A 1 4.70 -12.64 -3.59
N GLY A 2 4.60 -11.32 -3.74
CA GLY A 2 5.04 -10.61 -4.94
C GLY A 2 5.78 -9.34 -4.62
N VAL A 3 6.68 -8.93 -5.52
CA VAL A 3 7.40 -7.66 -5.46
C VAL A 3 7.19 -6.92 -6.77
N ALA A 4 7.12 -5.60 -6.73
CA ALA A 4 7.05 -4.74 -7.92
C ALA A 4 8.09 -3.63 -7.79
N LYS A 5 8.63 -3.17 -8.92
CA LYS A 5 9.70 -2.15 -8.97
C LYS A 5 9.16 -0.74 -9.11
N ASP A 6 7.92 -0.60 -9.58
CA ASP A 6 7.21 0.66 -9.77
C ASP A 6 5.70 0.49 -9.63
N GLY A 7 4.95 1.60 -9.67
CA GLY A 7 3.50 1.59 -9.52
C GLY A 7 2.77 0.91 -10.68
N GLU A 8 3.30 0.95 -11.91
CA GLU A 8 2.69 0.27 -13.05
C GLU A 8 2.76 -1.25 -12.89
N GLU A 9 3.94 -1.76 -12.55
CA GLU A 9 4.14 -3.18 -12.28
C GLU A 9 3.30 -3.64 -11.08
N ALA A 10 3.14 -2.79 -10.06
CA ALA A 10 2.31 -3.09 -8.91
C ALA A 10 0.83 -3.29 -9.29
N VAL A 11 0.26 -2.39 -10.09
CA VAL A 11 -1.13 -2.50 -10.59
C VAL A 11 -1.28 -3.74 -11.47
N GLN A 12 -0.35 -3.96 -12.42
CA GLN A 12 -0.39 -5.12 -13.31
C GLN A 12 -0.30 -6.44 -12.54
N LYS A 13 0.59 -6.54 -11.55
CA LYS A 13 0.68 -7.73 -10.69
C LYS A 13 -0.57 -7.93 -9.86
N TYR A 14 -1.13 -6.85 -9.31
CA TYR A 14 -2.38 -6.93 -8.57
C TYR A 14 -3.53 -7.49 -9.43
N LEU A 15 -3.64 -7.06 -10.69
CA LEU A 15 -4.60 -7.60 -11.65
C LEU A 15 -4.36 -9.08 -11.94
N ASN A 16 -3.12 -9.46 -12.21
CA ASN A 16 -2.73 -10.82 -12.62
C ASN A 16 -2.72 -11.85 -11.49
N PHE A 17 -2.72 -11.41 -10.23
CA PHE A 17 -2.86 -12.33 -9.11
C PHE A 17 -4.22 -13.03 -9.13
N THR A 18 -4.18 -14.36 -9.22
CA THR A 18 -5.35 -15.25 -9.11
C THR A 18 -6.02 -15.13 -7.74
N SER A 19 -5.24 -15.04 -6.67
CA SER A 19 -5.69 -14.68 -5.33
C SER A 19 -5.16 -13.30 -4.96
N LYS A 20 -6.05 -12.36 -4.65
CA LYS A 20 -5.66 -11.00 -4.30
C LYS A 20 -4.85 -10.98 -3.00
N PRO A 21 -3.80 -10.14 -2.90
CA PRO A 21 -3.01 -10.05 -1.68
C PRO A 21 -3.84 -9.49 -0.53
N ASP A 22 -3.72 -10.09 0.66
CA ASP A 22 -4.37 -9.61 1.88
C ASP A 22 -3.87 -8.24 2.34
N ILE A 23 -2.63 -7.93 1.96
CA ILE A 23 -1.96 -6.67 2.29
C ILE A 23 -0.95 -6.29 1.21
N ILE A 24 -0.89 -5.00 0.92
CA ILE A 24 0.06 -4.40 -0.01
C ILE A 24 0.89 -3.37 0.77
N ILE A 25 2.21 -3.48 0.68
CA ILE A 25 3.13 -2.47 1.22
C ILE A 25 3.63 -1.66 0.03
N MET A 26 3.34 -0.36 0.02
CA MET A 26 3.58 0.52 -1.11
C MET A 26 4.51 1.67 -0.74
N ASP A 27 5.54 1.92 -1.55
CA ASP A 27 6.32 3.16 -1.45
C ASP A 27 5.59 4.29 -2.18
N HIS A 28 5.68 5.51 -1.69
CA HIS A 28 5.18 6.67 -2.43
C HIS A 28 6.09 7.06 -3.58
N ARG A 29 7.41 7.14 -3.34
CA ARG A 29 8.39 7.63 -4.33
C ARG A 29 8.90 6.46 -5.15
N MET A 30 8.24 6.21 -6.27
CA MET A 30 8.61 5.20 -7.25
C MET A 30 8.75 5.84 -8.64
N PRO A 31 9.61 5.31 -9.52
CA PRO A 31 9.68 5.76 -10.91
C PRO A 31 8.40 5.43 -11.67
N LYS A 32 8.16 6.13 -12.79
CA LYS A 32 7.00 5.99 -13.69
C LYS A 32 5.64 6.35 -13.09
N LYS A 33 5.11 5.50 -12.20
CA LYS A 33 3.84 5.68 -11.50
C LYS A 33 4.09 5.67 -10.01
N ASN A 34 3.68 6.74 -9.33
CA ASN A 34 3.92 6.88 -7.91
C ASN A 34 2.95 6.01 -7.09
N GLY A 35 3.24 5.82 -5.80
CA GLY A 35 2.42 4.95 -4.96
C GLY A 35 0.96 5.38 -4.85
N ILE A 36 0.67 6.69 -4.82
CA ILE A 36 -0.70 7.21 -4.68
C ILE A 36 -1.52 6.90 -5.94
N GLU A 37 -0.94 7.11 -7.12
CA GLU A 37 -1.57 6.76 -8.39
C GLU A 37 -1.85 5.25 -8.47
N ALA A 38 -0.86 4.42 -8.11
CA ALA A 38 -1.04 2.98 -8.07
C ALA A 38 -2.10 2.54 -7.05
N MET A 39 -2.16 3.18 -5.89
CA MET A 39 -3.19 2.92 -4.87
C MET A 39 -4.59 3.26 -5.41
N LEU A 40 -4.76 4.41 -6.05
CA LEU A 40 -6.04 4.83 -6.62
C LEU A 40 -6.56 3.77 -7.58
N GLU A 41 -5.73 3.35 -8.53
CA GLU A 41 -6.11 2.31 -9.51
C GLU A 41 -6.42 0.97 -8.84
N ILE A 42 -5.62 0.54 -7.86
CA ILE A 42 -5.90 -0.70 -7.12
C ILE A 42 -7.23 -0.61 -6.36
N LEU A 43 -7.54 0.55 -5.75
CA LEU A 43 -8.80 0.77 -5.02
C LEU A 43 -10.00 0.91 -5.95
N GLU A 44 -9.82 1.41 -7.18
CA GLU A 44 -10.86 1.40 -8.22
C GLU A 44 -11.21 -0.04 -8.64
N ILE A 45 -10.21 -0.93 -8.70
CA ILE A 45 -10.40 -2.35 -9.00
C ILE A 45 -11.00 -3.10 -7.81
N ASN A 46 -10.52 -2.81 -6.59
CA ASN A 46 -10.98 -3.43 -5.36
C ASN A 46 -10.94 -2.44 -4.20
N LYS A 47 -12.11 -1.93 -3.81
CA LYS A 47 -12.27 -0.98 -2.70
C LYS A 47 -11.83 -1.54 -1.35
N ASP A 48 -11.78 -2.86 -1.20
CA ASP A 48 -11.36 -3.53 0.04
C ASP A 48 -9.85 -3.84 0.08
N ALA A 49 -9.09 -3.44 -0.95
CA ALA A 49 -7.64 -3.65 -0.97
C ALA A 49 -6.95 -2.93 0.20
N ARG A 50 -6.22 -3.68 1.02
CA ARG A 50 -5.54 -3.14 2.21
C ARG A 50 -4.13 -2.69 1.86
N ILE A 51 -3.93 -1.38 1.76
CA ILE A 51 -2.65 -0.78 1.37
C ILE A 51 -2.04 -0.03 2.55
N ILE A 52 -0.81 -0.42 2.91
CA ILE A 52 0.06 0.31 3.86
C ILE A 52 1.09 1.10 3.06
N PHE A 53 1.09 2.43 3.24
CA PHE A 53 2.12 3.30 2.69
C PHE A 53 3.35 3.36 3.58
N ALA A 54 4.52 3.36 2.93
CA ALA A 54 5.83 3.51 3.53
C ALA A 54 6.61 4.60 2.79
N SER A 55 6.66 5.84 3.30
CA SER A 55 7.27 6.98 2.62
C SER A 55 7.99 7.93 3.58
N ALA A 56 9.04 8.62 3.12
CA ALA A 56 9.67 9.71 3.89
C ALA A 56 8.91 11.04 3.76
N ASP A 57 7.92 11.10 2.86
CA ASP A 57 7.24 12.33 2.46
C ASP A 57 5.99 12.60 3.32
N ILE A 58 6.05 13.62 4.18
CA ILE A 58 4.96 13.95 5.11
C ILE A 58 3.75 14.55 4.38
N GLU A 59 3.94 15.24 3.25
CA GLU A 59 2.81 15.79 2.49
C GLU A 59 2.02 14.70 1.79
N ALA A 60 2.72 13.65 1.35
CA ALA A 60 2.08 12.45 0.79
C ALA A 60 1.18 11.74 1.80
N ARG A 61 1.44 11.88 3.11
CA ARG A 61 0.61 11.29 4.16
C ARG A 61 -0.84 11.76 4.09
N LYS A 62 -1.05 13.07 4.04
CA LYS A 62 -2.42 13.65 4.02
C LYS A 62 -3.19 13.18 2.79
N LYS A 63 -2.54 13.17 1.63
CA LYS A 63 -3.13 12.68 0.38
C LYS A 63 -3.46 11.19 0.46
N ALA A 64 -2.56 10.36 0.99
CA ALA A 64 -2.78 8.94 1.14
C ALA A 64 -3.95 8.63 2.10
N GLU A 65 -4.01 9.31 3.24
CA GLU A 65 -5.12 9.18 4.22
C GLU A 65 -6.46 9.61 3.61
N MET A 66 -6.51 10.71 2.85
CA MET A 66 -7.73 11.16 2.15
C MET A 66 -8.24 10.17 1.10
N VAL A 67 -7.32 9.44 0.46
CA VAL A 67 -7.63 8.52 -0.63
C VAL A 67 -7.99 7.11 -0.14
N GLY A 68 -7.83 6.84 1.15
CA GLY A 68 -8.23 5.55 1.76
C GLY A 68 -7.08 4.60 2.08
N ALA A 69 -5.84 5.09 2.17
CA ALA A 69 -4.74 4.28 2.68
C ALA A 69 -5.05 3.79 4.10
N LEU A 70 -4.89 2.50 4.35
CA LEU A 70 -5.22 1.89 5.64
C LEU A 70 -4.24 2.32 6.73
N SER A 71 -2.98 2.60 6.36
CA SER A 71 -1.97 3.15 7.25
C SER A 71 -0.87 3.83 6.45
N PHE A 72 -0.31 4.91 7.01
CA PHE A 72 0.90 5.54 6.51
C PHE A 72 2.05 5.39 7.51
N LYS A 73 3.26 5.10 7.02
CA LYS A 73 4.49 5.03 7.82
C LYS A 73 5.57 5.92 7.24
N THR A 74 6.07 6.81 8.10
CA THR A 74 7.22 7.65 7.83
C THR A 74 8.51 6.82 7.85
N LYS A 75 9.30 6.89 6.79
CA LYS A 75 10.68 6.38 6.77
C LYS A 75 11.61 7.36 7.49
N PRO A 76 12.65 6.88 8.20
CA PRO A 76 12.97 5.47 8.45
C PRO A 76 12.05 4.82 9.50
N PHE A 77 11.77 3.53 9.33
CA PHE A 77 11.06 2.70 10.30
C PHE A 77 11.83 1.40 10.57
N SER A 78 11.70 0.85 11.77
CA SER A 78 12.24 -0.46 12.08
C SER A 78 11.37 -1.58 11.50
N ASN A 79 11.99 -2.73 11.21
CA ASN A 79 11.27 -3.92 10.75
C ASN A 79 10.17 -4.33 11.75
N GLU A 80 10.45 -4.29 13.06
CA GLU A 80 9.45 -4.56 14.10
C GLU A 80 8.23 -3.64 14.02
N LYS A 81 8.46 -2.34 13.78
CA LYS A 81 7.36 -1.38 13.61
C LYS A 81 6.55 -1.74 12.38
N LEU A 82 7.18 -2.09 11.26
CA LEU A 82 6.48 -2.50 10.04
C LEU A 82 5.62 -3.75 10.29
N VAL A 83 6.22 -4.81 10.86
CA VAL A 83 5.53 -6.07 11.18
C VAL A 83 4.30 -5.83 12.04
N ARG A 84 4.41 -5.05 13.13
CA ARG A 84 3.27 -4.71 13.99
C ARG A 84 2.14 -3.99 13.24
N ASN A 85 2.44 -3.19 12.22
CA ASN A 85 1.39 -2.53 11.43
C ASN A 85 0.72 -3.50 10.47
N VAL A 86 1.50 -4.40 9.86
CA VAL A 86 0.97 -5.48 9.02
C VAL A 86 0.02 -6.35 9.84
N GLU A 87 0.43 -6.78 11.03
CA GLU A 87 -0.42 -7.57 11.94
C GLU A 87 -1.71 -6.83 12.30
N LYS A 88 -1.63 -5.53 12.64
CA LYS A 88 -2.82 -4.72 12.94
C LYS A 88 -3.75 -4.57 11.75
N ALA A 89 -3.20 -4.40 10.54
CA ALA A 89 -3.98 -4.28 9.31
C ALA A 89 -4.72 -5.58 8.96
N LEU A 90 -4.07 -6.73 9.17
CA LEU A 90 -4.69 -8.04 8.96
C LEU A 90 -5.75 -8.36 10.02
N LYS A 91 -5.52 -7.95 11.28
CA LYS A 91 -6.46 -8.18 12.40
C LYS A 91 -7.75 -7.38 12.31
N LYS A 92 -7.85 -6.33 11.49
CA LYS A 92 -9.07 -5.49 11.38
C LYS A 92 -10.23 -6.17 10.63
N THR A 93 -10.25 -7.50 10.62
CA THR A 93 -11.36 -8.35 10.14
C THR A 93 -12.04 -8.97 11.36
N VAL A 94 -12.74 -8.18 12.16
CA VAL A 94 -13.62 -8.73 13.22
C VAL A 94 -14.87 -7.85 13.29
N TYR A 95 -15.96 -8.43 12.73
CA TYR A 95 -17.40 -8.14 12.81
C TYR A 95 -17.88 -6.69 12.89
#